data_AF-A0A4W5LZ37-F1
#
_entry.id   AF-A0A4W5LZ37-F1
#
_cell.length_a   1.000
_cell.length_b   1.000
_cell.length_c   1.000
_cell.angle_alpha   90.00
_cell.angle_beta   90.00
_cell.angle_gamma   90.00
#
_symmetry.space_group_name_H-M   'P 1'
#
loop_
_entity.id
_entity.type
_entity.pdbx_description
1 polymer ?
#
loop_
_entity_poly.entity_id
_entity_poly.type
_entity_poly.pdbx_seq_one_letter_code
_entity_poly.pdbx_strand_id
1 'polypeptide(L)'
;MFISLQLVAVLREVKYLTIQGQQDVPPSAAEVFSQSETFRKYVGNLDLIVSWYNQILATVLPVEFPLLEEELKGIDEKLALAESTLSWHGEGTGLKADDHNINQIQFICHIHMVSRC
;
A
#
# COMPACT_ATOMS: atom_id res chain seq x y z
N MET A 1 -10.46 -4.50 -0.22
CA MET A 1 -10.18 -5.92 -0.58
C MET A 1 -10.41 -6.11 -2.08
N PHE A 2 -9.39 -5.87 -2.90
CA PHE A 2 -9.45 -5.90 -4.38
C PHE A 2 -8.46 -6.91 -5.00
N ILE A 3 -8.26 -8.08 -4.38
CA ILE A 3 -7.42 -9.14 -4.98
C ILE A 3 -8.33 -10.29 -5.43
N SER A 4 -8.18 -10.73 -6.68
CA SER A 4 -9.06 -11.77 -7.26
C SER A 4 -8.92 -13.09 -6.51
N LEU A 5 -10.05 -13.77 -6.26
CA LEU A 5 -10.08 -15.05 -5.55
C LEU A 5 -9.26 -16.13 -6.28
N GLN A 6 -9.22 -16.07 -7.61
CA GLN A 6 -8.44 -16.99 -8.45
C GLN A 6 -6.94 -16.81 -8.24
N LEU A 7 -6.46 -15.58 -8.18
CA LEU A 7 -5.05 -15.30 -7.94
C LEU A 7 -4.61 -15.76 -6.54
N VAL A 8 -5.47 -15.53 -5.53
CA VAL A 8 -5.21 -16.01 -4.16
C VAL A 8 -5.15 -17.54 -4.09
N ALA A 9 -6.01 -18.24 -4.82
CA ALA A 9 -6.00 -19.70 -4.89
C ALA A 9 -4.69 -20.22 -5.52
N VAL A 10 -4.28 -19.65 -6.66
CA VAL A 10 -3.03 -20.03 -7.35
C VAL A 10 -1.80 -19.76 -6.48
N LEU A 11 -1.71 -18.59 -5.85
CA LEU A 11 -0.58 -18.27 -4.96
C LEU A 11 -0.52 -19.21 -3.74
N ARG A 12 -1.69 -19.62 -3.22
CA ARG A 12 -1.77 -20.59 -2.13
C ARG A 12 -1.33 -21.97 -2.58
N GLU A 13 -1.71 -22.39 -3.78
CA GLU A 13 -1.30 -23.67 -4.37
C GLU A 13 0.23 -23.73 -4.58
N VAL A 14 0.81 -22.69 -5.19
CA VAL A 14 2.27 -22.57 -5.38
C VAL A 14 3.02 -22.64 -4.04
N LYS A 15 2.49 -22.00 -2.99
CA LYS A 15 3.05 -22.08 -1.63
C LYS A 15 3.10 -23.52 -1.12
N TYR A 16 2.01 -24.26 -1.26
CA TYR A 16 1.94 -25.64 -0.78
C TYR A 16 2.86 -26.57 -1.56
N LEU A 17 2.90 -26.45 -2.89
CA LEU A 17 3.80 -27.23 -3.74
C LEU A 17 5.27 -26.98 -3.40
N THR A 18 5.62 -25.72 -3.11
CA THR A 18 6.97 -25.33 -2.69
C THR A 18 7.34 -25.95 -1.34
N ILE A 19 6.44 -25.93 -0.34
CA ILE A 19 6.65 -26.54 0.99
C ILE A 19 6.82 -28.06 0.87
N GLN A 20 6.11 -28.70 -0.06
CA GLN A 20 6.21 -30.14 -0.31
C GLN A 20 7.43 -30.55 -1.13
N GLY A 21 8.24 -29.59 -1.61
CA GLY A 21 9.44 -29.86 -2.39
C GLY A 21 9.17 -30.38 -3.80
N GLN A 22 7.97 -30.18 -4.34
CA GLN A 22 7.65 -30.56 -5.72
C GLN A 22 8.23 -29.54 -6.72
N GLN A 23 8.89 -30.04 -7.77
CA GLN A 23 9.48 -29.21 -8.83
C GLN A 23 8.52 -28.88 -9.98
N ASP A 24 7.29 -29.39 -9.96
CA ASP A 24 6.32 -29.23 -11.06
C ASP A 24 5.61 -27.87 -11.09
N VAL A 25 6.13 -26.87 -10.36
CA VAL A 25 5.58 -25.51 -10.38
C VAL A 25 6.04 -24.81 -11.67
N PRO A 26 5.12 -24.28 -12.50
CA PRO A 26 5.49 -23.50 -13.67
C PRO A 26 6.39 -22.31 -13.30
N PRO A 27 7.48 -22.02 -14.05
CA PRO A 27 8.41 -20.94 -13.73
C PRO A 27 7.74 -19.57 -13.56
N SER A 28 6.73 -19.28 -14.39
CA SER A 28 5.94 -18.04 -14.30
C SER A 28 5.17 -17.93 -12.98
N ALA A 29 4.64 -19.04 -12.47
CA ALA A 29 3.92 -19.07 -11.19
C ALA A 29 4.88 -18.90 -10.00
N ALA A 30 6.08 -19.48 -10.09
CA ALA A 30 7.14 -19.30 -9.09
C ALA A 30 7.65 -17.85 -9.04
N GLU A 31 7.81 -17.20 -10.19
CA GLU A 31 8.22 -15.79 -10.28
C GLU A 31 7.18 -14.86 -9.64
N VAL A 32 5.90 -15.03 -9.97
CA VAL A 32 4.81 -14.25 -9.37
C VAL A 32 4.69 -14.53 -7.86
N PHE A 33 4.86 -15.78 -7.43
CA PHE A 33 4.86 -16.13 -6.01
C PHE A 33 6.02 -15.49 -5.25
N SER A 34 7.21 -15.38 -5.85
CA SER A 34 8.37 -14.74 -5.21
C SER A 34 8.15 -13.27 -4.85
N GLN A 35 7.31 -12.57 -5.62
CA GLN A 35 6.97 -11.16 -5.40
C GLN A 35 5.68 -10.97 -4.58
N SER A 36 4.94 -12.04 -4.31
CA SER A 36 3.60 -12.00 -3.70
C SER A 36 3.57 -11.34 -2.32
N GLU A 37 4.56 -11.58 -1.45
CA GLU A 37 4.64 -10.93 -0.14
C GLU A 37 4.93 -9.42 -0.27
N THR A 38 5.74 -9.02 -1.24
CA THR A 38 6.01 -7.60 -1.53
C THR A 38 4.73 -6.89 -1.97
N PHE A 39 3.96 -7.48 -2.89
CA PHE A 39 2.67 -6.94 -3.29
C PHE A 39 1.69 -6.86 -2.12
N ARG A 40 1.64 -7.90 -1.27
CA ARG A 40 0.75 -7.92 -0.11
C ARG A 40 1.07 -6.81 0.88
N LYS A 41 2.35 -6.49 1.07
CA LYS A 41 2.80 -5.33 1.87
C LYS A 41 2.36 -4.01 1.24
N TYR A 42 2.56 -3.82 -0.07
CA TYR A 42 2.13 -2.59 -0.74
C TYR A 42 0.63 -2.36 -0.68
N VAL A 43 -0.18 -3.41 -0.90
CA VAL A 43 -1.63 -3.32 -0.76
C VAL A 43 -2.03 -2.96 0.66
N GLY A 44 -1.42 -3.59 1.68
CA GLY A 44 -1.70 -3.26 3.07
C GLY A 44 -1.33 -1.82 3.44
N ASN A 45 -0.19 -1.34 2.93
CA ASN A 45 0.26 0.03 3.15
C ASN A 45 -0.67 1.05 2.50
N LEU A 46 -1.13 0.78 1.28
CA LEU A 46 -2.11 1.63 0.60
C LEU A 46 -3.46 1.66 1.32
N ASP A 47 -3.96 0.50 1.79
CA ASP A 47 -5.20 0.42 2.57
C ASP A 47 -5.10 1.29 3.84
N LEU A 48 -3.94 1.30 4.52
CA LEU A 48 -3.69 2.16 5.70
C LEU A 48 -3.69 3.65 5.33
N ILE A 49 -2.96 4.04 4.28
CA ILE A 49 -2.88 5.42 3.81
C ILE A 49 -4.26 5.95 3.45
N VAL A 50 -5.04 5.18 2.69
CA VAL A 50 -6.42 5.52 2.31
C VAL A 50 -7.29 5.67 3.54
N SER A 51 -7.18 4.75 4.51
CA SER A 51 -7.96 4.83 5.75
C SER A 51 -7.65 6.11 6.54
N TRP A 52 -6.37 6.46 6.70
CA TRP A 52 -5.96 7.67 7.44
C TRP A 52 -6.31 8.95 6.71
N TYR A 53 -6.08 9.01 5.40
CA TYR A 53 -6.43 10.15 4.57
C TYR A 53 -7.94 10.45 4.65
N ASN A 54 -8.77 9.43 4.48
CA ASN A 54 -10.23 9.57 4.61
C ASN A 54 -10.64 9.97 6.03
N GLN A 55 -9.94 9.47 7.05
CA GLN A 55 -10.20 9.86 8.43
C GLN A 55 -9.88 11.34 8.67
N ILE A 56 -8.71 11.82 8.19
CA ILE A 56 -8.31 13.23 8.29
C ILE A 56 -9.36 14.12 7.60
N LEU A 57 -9.76 13.80 6.37
CA LEU A 57 -10.77 14.57 5.66
C LEU A 57 -12.13 14.58 6.37
N ALA A 58 -12.51 13.49 7.03
CA ALA A 58 -13.76 13.42 7.77
C ALA A 58 -13.75 14.23 9.07
N THR A 59 -12.58 14.44 9.68
CA THR A 59 -12.47 15.09 11.00
C THR A 59 -11.93 16.51 10.96
N VAL A 60 -11.25 16.92 9.88
CA VAL A 60 -10.58 18.22 9.78
C VAL A 60 -11.56 19.39 9.89
N LEU A 61 -11.24 20.36 10.75
CA LEU A 61 -12.02 21.59 10.86
C LEU A 61 -11.61 22.59 9.77
N PRO A 62 -12.50 23.52 9.37
CA PRO A 62 -12.17 24.54 8.36
C PRO A 62 -10.95 25.40 8.69
N VAL A 63 -10.64 25.56 9.98
CA VAL A 63 -9.48 26.33 10.46
C VAL A 63 -8.18 25.49 10.50
N GLU A 64 -8.30 24.17 10.55
CA GLU A 64 -7.17 23.23 10.55
C GLU A 64 -6.77 22.85 9.13
N PHE A 65 -7.71 22.89 8.18
CA PHE A 65 -7.47 22.55 6.78
C PHE A 65 -6.32 23.35 6.12
N PRO A 66 -6.20 24.68 6.30
CA PRO A 66 -5.10 25.45 5.72
C PRO A 66 -3.72 25.02 6.25
N LEU A 67 -3.66 24.42 7.44
CA LEU A 67 -2.42 23.93 8.05
C LEU A 67 -2.01 22.56 7.49
N LEU A 68 -2.94 21.85 6.86
CA LEU A 68 -2.75 20.50 6.30
C LEU A 68 -2.75 20.48 4.77
N GLU A 69 -3.10 21.59 4.12
CA GLU A 69 -3.27 21.68 2.68
C GLU A 69 -1.99 21.34 1.90
N GLU A 70 -0.82 21.86 2.32
CA GLU A 70 0.46 21.55 1.66
C GLU A 70 0.85 20.07 1.82
N GLU A 71 0.64 19.50 3.00
CA GLU A 71 0.95 18.08 3.28
C GLU A 71 0.00 17.14 2.51
N LEU A 72 -1.31 17.45 2.46
CA LEU A 72 -2.29 16.70 1.68
C LEU A 72 -1.98 16.75 0.19
N LYS A 73 -1.60 17.92 -0.33
CA LYS A 73 -1.19 18.08 -1.73
C LYS A 73 0.07 17.24 -2.05
N GLY A 74 1.04 17.21 -1.15
CA GLY A 74 2.22 16.36 -1.29
C GLY A 74 1.89 14.86 -1.30
N ILE A 75 0.85 14.45 -0.56
CA ILE A 75 0.34 13.07 -0.59
C ILE A 75 -0.34 12.79 -1.94
N ASP A 76 -1.20 13.69 -2.43
CA ASP A 76 -1.92 13.54 -3.69
C ASP A 76 -0.96 13.44 -4.90
N GLU A 77 0.10 14.25 -4.93
CA GLU A 77 1.13 14.20 -5.98
C GLU A 77 1.89 12.87 -5.98
N LYS A 78 2.22 12.35 -4.80
CA LYS A 78 2.86 11.03 -4.66
C LYS A 78 1.92 9.89 -5.07
N LEU A 79 0.63 9.98 -4.73
CA LEU A 79 -0.38 9.01 -5.16
C LEU A 79 -0.55 9.03 -6.69
N ALA A 80 -0.58 10.20 -7.32
CA ALA A 80 -0.66 10.32 -8.77
C ALA A 80 0.58 9.73 -9.46
N LEU A 81 1.77 9.97 -8.91
CA LEU A 81 3.00 9.36 -9.41
C LEU A 81 2.93 7.84 -9.28
N ALA A 82 2.52 7.33 -8.13
CA ALA A 82 2.34 5.91 -7.85
C ALA A 82 1.39 5.23 -8.84
N GLU A 83 0.21 5.82 -9.07
CA GLU A 83 -0.77 5.29 -10.03
C GLU A 83 -0.19 5.18 -11.45
N SER A 84 0.64 6.15 -11.86
CA SER A 84 1.24 6.18 -13.20
C SER A 84 2.47 5.26 -13.37
N THR A 85 3.13 4.86 -12.28
CA THR A 85 4.39 4.08 -12.30
C THR A 85 4.25 2.68 -11.70
N LEU A 86 3.06 2.27 -11.26
CA LEU A 86 2.82 0.93 -10.75
C LEU A 86 2.90 -0.11 -11.88
N SER A 87 4.05 -0.78 -12.01
CA SER A 87 4.23 -1.90 -12.94
C SER A 87 4.42 -3.22 -12.19
N TRP A 88 3.85 -4.30 -12.74
CA TRP A 88 3.91 -5.65 -12.18
C TRP A 88 5.29 -6.31 -12.29
N HIS A 89 6.17 -5.76 -13.13
CA HIS A 89 7.55 -6.18 -13.27
C HIS A 89 8.37 -5.23 -12.40
N GLY A 90 9.17 -5.74 -11.46
CA GLY A 90 9.80 -5.04 -10.33
C GLY A 90 10.65 -3.79 -10.58
N GLU A 91 10.55 -3.14 -11.74
CA GLU A 91 11.05 -1.81 -12.06
C GLU A 91 10.10 -0.66 -11.66
N GLY A 92 8.88 -0.96 -11.21
CA GLY A 92 7.93 0.03 -10.71
C GLY A 92 8.42 0.70 -9.42
N THR A 93 9.15 1.80 -9.54
CA THR A 93 9.62 2.64 -8.42
C THR A 93 8.49 3.36 -7.69
N GLY A 94 7.27 3.33 -8.24
CA GLY A 94 6.16 4.21 -7.87
C GLY A 94 5.64 4.10 -6.45
N LEU A 95 5.79 2.94 -5.81
CA LEU A 95 5.48 2.76 -4.40
C LEU A 95 6.46 1.79 -3.79
N LYS A 96 7.73 2.19 -3.71
CA LYS A 96 8.33 2.04 -2.39
C LYS A 96 7.54 3.00 -1.51
N ALA A 97 6.42 2.55 -0.96
CA ALA A 97 5.90 3.13 0.26
C ALA A 97 7.02 2.90 1.26
N ASP A 98 7.98 3.82 1.24
CA ASP A 98 9.03 3.85 2.22
C ASP A 98 8.33 4.01 3.55
N ASP A 99 8.83 3.31 4.57
CA ASP A 99 8.26 3.40 5.91
C ASP A 99 8.16 4.88 6.35
N HIS A 100 8.96 5.77 5.76
CA HIS A 100 8.92 7.21 5.97
C HIS A 100 7.56 7.85 5.65
N ASN A 101 6.94 7.60 4.49
CA ASN A 101 5.68 8.24 4.12
C ASN A 101 4.49 7.72 4.96
N ILE A 102 4.48 6.43 5.32
CA ILE A 102 3.49 5.82 6.22
C ILE A 102 3.61 6.43 7.62
N ASN A 103 4.83 6.57 8.12
CA ASN A 103 5.09 7.20 9.42
C ASN A 103 4.72 8.69 9.42
N GLN A 104 4.91 9.41 8.31
CA GLN A 104 4.53 10.83 8.20
C GLN A 104 3.01 11.00 8.27
N ILE A 105 2.23 10.19 7.54
CA ILE A 105 0.76 10.24 7.60
C ILE A 105 0.26 9.78 8.97
N GLN A 106 0.86 8.74 9.55
CA GLN A 106 0.56 8.30 10.92
C GLN A 106 0.83 9.42 11.95
N PHE A 107 1.93 10.16 11.79
CA PHE A 107 2.30 11.28 12.65
C PHE A 107 1.32 12.45 12.52
N ILE A 108 0.91 12.79 11.30
CA ILE A 108 -0.12 13.82 11.06
C ILE A 108 -1.45 13.42 11.70
N CYS A 109 -1.88 12.16 11.52
CA CYS A 109 -3.07 11.61 12.17
C CYS A 109 -2.96 11.69 13.70
N HIS A 110 -1.78 11.37 14.26
CA HIS A 110 -1.52 11.43 15.70
C HIS A 110 -1.56 12.86 16.24
N ILE A 111 -0.91 13.82 15.57
CA ILE A 111 -0.96 15.24 15.96
C ILE A 111 -2.39 15.78 15.91
N HIS A 112 -3.15 15.45 14.87
CA HIS A 112 -4.56 15.86 14.76
C HIS A 112 -5.43 15.27 15.88
N MET A 113 -5.20 14.01 16.27
CA MET A 113 -5.90 13.39 17.39
C MET A 113 -5.48 13.93 18.77
N VAL A 114 -4.20 14.25 18.95
CA VAL A 114 -3.65 14.79 20.22
C VAL A 114 -4.01 16.26 20.43
N SER A 115 -4.11 17.06 19.35
CA SER A 115 -4.51 18.49 19.43
C SER A 115 -5.98 18.69 19.81
N ARG A 116 -6.74 17.60 19.97
CA ARG A 116 -8.14 17.58 20.40
C ARG A 116 -8.33 17.22 21.88
N CYS A 117 -7.26 17.07 22.65
CA CYS A 117 -7.28 16.95 24.11
C CYS A 117 -7.11 18.31 24.80
#